data_AF-A0A368VHL8-F1
#
_entry.id   AF-A0A368VHL8-F1
#
_cell.length_a   1.000
_cell.length_b   1.000
_cell.length_c   1.000
_cell.angle_alpha   90.00
_cell.angle_beta   90.00
_cell.angle_gamma   90.00
#
_symmetry.space_group_name_H-M   'P 1'
#
loop_
_entity.id
_entity.type
_entity.pdbx_description
1 polymer ?
#
loop_
_entity_poly.entity_id
_entity_poly.type
_entity_poly.pdbx_seq_one_letter_code
_entity_poly.pdbx_strand_id
1 'polypeptide(L)'
;MAFRCSFVDDALVVEFDPIMHNWLRVSLPRYRGMVQSRIDEYREYDSLCEILGIPLPVTPLNSAILRTLRDNWCGPTGDDALDQWREADLMTRLREDADVALSTMPARGQPLELHYAEEVESWFWVLTNLRIGYGVQHGVLGPDRPPLTEQVGEQADWSDPQTPARFTVWWLGSLAHALRKVSGQPLPEYSFY
;
A
#
# COMPACT_ATOMS: atom_id res chain seq x y z
N MET A 1 8.80 14.05 15.88
CA MET A 1 8.80 12.57 15.80
C MET A 1 7.50 12.17 15.11
N ALA A 2 7.56 11.49 13.95
CA ALA A 2 6.38 11.35 13.07
C ALA A 2 5.40 10.23 13.46
N PHE A 3 5.86 9.24 14.24
CA PHE A 3 5.04 8.19 14.83
C PHE A 3 5.78 7.52 16.00
N ARG A 4 5.05 6.77 16.84
CA ARG A 4 5.59 5.84 17.85
C ARG A 4 4.87 4.50 17.70
N CYS A 5 5.63 3.41 17.78
CA CYS A 5 5.10 2.05 17.70
C CYS A 5 5.57 1.25 18.93
N SER A 6 4.64 0.64 19.65
CA SER A 6 4.90 -0.10 20.90
C SER A 6 3.92 -1.25 21.08
N PHE A 7 4.23 -2.18 21.97
CA PHE A 7 3.33 -3.26 22.36
C PHE A 7 2.81 -2.97 23.79
N VAL A 8 1.49 -2.96 23.98
CA VAL A 8 0.81 -2.65 25.25
C VAL A 8 -0.37 -3.60 25.43
N ASP A 9 -0.44 -4.30 26.56
CA ASP A 9 -1.57 -5.16 26.95
C ASP A 9 -2.10 -6.06 25.80
N ASP A 10 -1.18 -6.76 25.15
CA ASP A 10 -1.42 -7.69 24.02
C ASP A 10 -1.83 -7.05 22.68
N ALA A 11 -1.77 -5.72 22.56
CA ALA A 11 -2.00 -5.00 21.33
C ALA A 11 -0.73 -4.29 20.83
N LEU A 12 -0.57 -4.24 19.50
CA LEU A 12 0.38 -3.33 18.88
C LEU A 12 -0.28 -1.95 18.75
N VAL A 13 0.32 -0.96 19.39
CA VAL A 13 -0.19 0.41 19.44
C VAL A 13 0.70 1.34 18.62
N VAL A 14 0.08 2.10 17.71
CA VAL A 14 0.75 3.12 16.90
C VAL A 14 0.15 4.50 17.17
N GLU A 15 0.99 5.41 17.64
CA GLU A 15 0.67 6.83 17.75
C GLU A 15 1.17 7.56 16.51
N PHE A 16 0.30 8.36 15.88
CA PHE A 16 0.64 9.15 14.70
C PHE A 16 0.78 10.63 15.05
N ASP A 17 1.65 11.34 14.33
CA ASP A 17 1.52 12.79 14.24
C ASP A 17 0.15 13.18 13.62
N PRO A 18 -0.54 14.22 14.10
CA PRO A 18 -1.86 14.62 13.59
C PRO A 18 -1.91 14.88 12.08
N ILE A 19 -0.82 15.39 11.49
CA ILE A 19 -0.73 15.65 10.05
C ILE A 19 -0.76 14.32 9.29
N MET A 20 0.03 13.34 9.76
CA MET A 20 0.11 12.03 9.11
C MET A 20 -1.15 11.18 9.33
N HIS A 21 -1.79 11.30 10.51
CA HIS A 21 -3.10 10.70 10.75
C HIS A 21 -4.14 11.21 9.75
N ASN A 22 -4.25 12.53 9.58
CA ASN A 22 -5.16 13.14 8.63
C ASN A 22 -4.84 12.75 7.18
N TRP A 23 -3.55 12.70 6.83
CA TRP A 23 -3.12 12.26 5.51
C TRP A 23 -3.57 10.81 5.22
N LEU A 24 -3.40 9.89 6.17
CA LEU A 24 -3.86 8.51 6.04
C LEU A 24 -5.39 8.44 5.89
N ARG A 25 -6.13 9.19 6.70
CA ARG A 25 -7.61 9.22 6.62
C ARG A 25 -8.14 9.68 5.28
N VAL A 26 -7.42 10.58 4.60
CA VAL A 26 -7.78 11.04 3.26
C VAL A 26 -7.30 10.07 2.18
N SER A 27 -6.12 9.48 2.36
CA SER A 27 -5.46 8.68 1.33
C SER A 27 -5.98 7.25 1.26
N LEU A 28 -6.27 6.61 2.40
CA LEU A 28 -6.74 5.23 2.46
C LEU A 28 -8.07 5.02 1.71
N PRO A 29 -9.12 5.84 1.90
CA PRO A 29 -10.36 5.67 1.13
C PRO A 29 -10.18 5.87 -0.37
N ARG A 30 -9.30 6.81 -0.77
CA ARG A 30 -8.99 7.04 -2.20
C ARG A 30 -8.26 5.86 -2.82
N TYR A 31 -7.29 5.32 -2.10
CA TYR A 31 -6.56 4.11 -2.50
C TYR A 31 -7.50 2.92 -2.65
N ARG A 32 -8.31 2.63 -1.63
CA ARG A 32 -9.32 1.58 -1.66
C ARG A 32 -10.32 1.76 -2.80
N GLY A 33 -10.79 2.99 -3.02
CA GLY A 33 -11.70 3.32 -4.12
C GLY A 33 -11.09 3.05 -5.50
N MET A 34 -9.83 3.44 -5.71
CA MET A 34 -9.11 3.17 -6.96
C MET A 34 -8.93 1.67 -7.21
N VAL A 35 -8.60 0.87 -6.19
CA VAL A 35 -8.50 -0.59 -6.31
C VAL A 35 -9.87 -1.20 -6.59
N GLN A 36 -10.92 -0.77 -5.89
CA GLN A 36 -12.29 -1.23 -6.11
C GLN A 36 -12.75 -0.97 -7.55
N SER A 37 -12.50 0.22 -8.09
CA SER A 37 -12.88 0.53 -9.48
C SER A 37 -12.22 -0.43 -10.47
N ARG A 38 -10.99 -0.88 -10.20
CA ARG A 38 -10.34 -1.90 -11.03
C ARG A 38 -10.96 -3.28 -10.86
N ILE A 39 -11.36 -3.67 -9.65
CA ILE A 39 -12.09 -4.92 -9.40
C ILE A 39 -13.43 -4.93 -10.13
N ASP A 40 -14.15 -3.81 -10.10
CA ASP A 40 -15.46 -3.69 -10.74
C ASP A 40 -15.37 -3.88 -12.27
N GLU A 41 -14.26 -3.45 -12.90
CA GLU A 41 -13.98 -3.71 -14.31
C GLU A 41 -13.82 -5.22 -14.60
N TYR A 42 -13.27 -6.03 -13.69
CA TYR A 42 -13.23 -7.49 -13.88
C TYR A 42 -14.63 -8.12 -13.75
N ARG A 43 -15.38 -7.64 -12.75
CA ARG A 43 -16.71 -8.19 -12.42
C ARG A 43 -17.77 -7.95 -13.48
N GLU A 44 -17.62 -6.90 -14.28
CA GLU A 44 -18.47 -6.66 -15.45
C GLU A 44 -18.43 -7.86 -16.44
N TYR A 45 -17.42 -8.74 -16.35
CA TYR A 45 -17.23 -9.90 -17.23
C TYR A 45 -17.26 -11.27 -16.51
N ASP A 46 -17.45 -11.28 -15.18
CA ASP A 46 -17.07 -12.39 -14.28
C ASP A 46 -17.74 -13.74 -14.60
N SER A 47 -19.08 -13.79 -14.62
CA SER A 47 -19.76 -15.09 -14.56
C SER A 47 -19.61 -15.95 -15.82
N LEU A 48 -19.40 -15.35 -16.99
CA LEU A 48 -19.28 -16.10 -18.25
C LEU A 48 -17.82 -16.41 -18.59
N CYS A 49 -16.90 -15.48 -18.30
CA CYS A 49 -15.47 -15.66 -18.59
C CYS A 49 -14.85 -16.76 -17.72
N GLU A 50 -15.20 -16.81 -16.43
CA GLU A 50 -14.75 -17.86 -15.51
C GLU A 50 -15.25 -19.26 -15.94
N ILE A 51 -16.53 -19.37 -16.31
CA ILE A 51 -17.14 -20.65 -16.75
C ILE A 51 -16.56 -21.13 -18.08
N LEU A 52 -16.22 -20.22 -18.99
CA LEU A 52 -15.80 -20.54 -20.35
C LEU A 52 -14.27 -20.61 -20.54
N GLY A 53 -13.49 -20.33 -19.50
CA GLY A 53 -12.02 -20.27 -19.59
C GLY A 53 -11.53 -19.20 -20.58
N ILE A 54 -12.32 -18.14 -20.76
CA ILE A 54 -12.01 -17.04 -21.68
C ILE A 54 -11.19 -16.00 -20.89
N PRO A 55 -10.09 -15.48 -21.45
CA PRO A 55 -9.31 -14.44 -20.78
C PRO A 55 -10.21 -13.24 -20.41
N LEU A 56 -9.96 -12.66 -19.23
CA LEU A 56 -10.65 -11.46 -18.79
C LEU A 56 -10.45 -10.36 -19.85
N PRO A 57 -11.51 -9.76 -20.40
CA PRO A 57 -11.34 -8.66 -21.35
C PRO A 57 -10.90 -7.43 -20.57
N VAL A 58 -9.60 -7.17 -20.56
CA VAL A 58 -9.04 -6.13 -19.70
C VAL A 58 -8.80 -4.83 -20.47
N THR A 59 -9.50 -3.78 -20.06
CA THR A 59 -9.15 -2.40 -20.44
C THR A 59 -7.75 -2.07 -19.92
N PRO A 60 -6.93 -1.32 -20.68
CA PRO A 60 -5.62 -0.89 -20.20
C PRO A 60 -5.73 -0.16 -18.87
N LEU A 61 -4.83 -0.47 -17.93
CA LEU A 61 -4.71 0.26 -16.68
C LEU A 61 -4.42 1.73 -16.96
N ASN A 62 -5.37 2.63 -16.66
CA ASN A 62 -5.18 4.07 -16.85
C ASN A 62 -4.45 4.73 -15.67
N SER A 63 -4.49 4.11 -14.48
CA SER A 63 -3.79 4.59 -13.28
C SER A 63 -2.32 4.20 -13.30
N ALA A 64 -1.42 5.19 -13.19
CA ALA A 64 0.02 4.95 -13.03
C ALA A 64 0.32 4.13 -11.77
N ILE A 65 -0.43 4.38 -10.69
CA ILE A 65 -0.27 3.63 -9.43
C ILE A 65 -0.58 2.15 -9.63
N LEU A 66 -1.74 1.83 -10.22
CA LEU A 66 -2.14 0.45 -10.42
C LEU A 66 -1.18 -0.30 -11.36
N ARG A 67 -0.69 0.37 -12.42
CA ARG A 67 0.36 -0.20 -13.29
C ARG A 67 1.61 -0.55 -12.51
N THR A 68 2.10 0.38 -11.69
CA THR A 68 3.29 0.13 -10.86
C THR A 68 3.08 -1.01 -9.86
N LEU A 69 1.90 -1.08 -9.22
CA LEU A 69 1.61 -2.17 -8.29
C LEU A 69 1.57 -3.52 -9.02
N ARG A 70 0.89 -3.59 -10.17
CA ARG A 70 0.91 -4.78 -11.03
C ARG A 70 2.34 -5.13 -11.42
N ASP A 71 3.13 -4.20 -11.95
CA ASP A 71 4.48 -4.49 -12.43
C ASP A 71 5.42 -4.98 -11.31
N ASN A 72 5.22 -4.52 -10.08
CA ASN A 72 6.00 -4.97 -8.92
C ASN A 72 5.62 -6.38 -8.44
N TRP A 73 4.33 -6.75 -8.50
CA TRP A 73 3.84 -7.99 -7.89
C TRP A 73 3.50 -9.10 -8.91
N CYS A 74 3.15 -8.72 -10.13
CA CYS A 74 2.75 -9.58 -11.23
C CYS A 74 3.80 -9.50 -12.34
N GLY A 75 5.06 -9.80 -12.02
CA GLY A 75 6.14 -9.86 -13.02
C GLY A 75 5.77 -10.75 -14.21
N PRO A 76 6.32 -10.49 -15.41
CA PRO A 76 5.86 -11.09 -16.65
C PRO A 76 6.02 -12.62 -16.63
N THR A 77 4.94 -13.35 -16.93
CA THR A 77 5.02 -14.80 -17.12
C THR A 77 5.27 -15.20 -18.56
N GLY A 78 5.01 -14.28 -19.50
CA GLY A 78 4.99 -14.57 -20.93
C GLY A 78 3.68 -15.18 -21.42
N ASP A 79 2.68 -15.30 -20.53
CA ASP A 79 1.30 -15.72 -20.83
C ASP A 79 0.33 -14.62 -20.37
N ASP A 80 -0.19 -13.87 -21.35
CA ASP A 80 -1.07 -12.73 -21.10
C ASP A 80 -2.35 -13.12 -20.35
N ALA A 81 -2.87 -14.34 -20.52
CA ALA A 81 -4.08 -14.78 -19.82
C ALA A 81 -3.79 -15.06 -18.34
N LEU A 82 -2.66 -15.71 -18.04
CA LEU A 82 -2.22 -15.96 -16.66
C LEU A 82 -1.87 -14.66 -15.93
N ASP A 83 -1.26 -13.71 -16.63
CA ASP A 83 -0.91 -12.40 -16.08
C ASP A 83 -2.16 -11.59 -15.67
N GLN A 84 -3.27 -11.72 -16.40
CA GLN A 84 -4.54 -11.06 -16.07
C GLN A 84 -5.21 -11.64 -14.82
N TRP A 85 -5.25 -12.97 -14.66
CA TRP A 85 -5.77 -13.59 -13.45
C TRP A 85 -4.94 -13.22 -12.22
N ARG A 86 -3.61 -13.14 -12.35
CA ARG A 86 -2.74 -12.64 -11.29
C ARG A 86 -3.01 -11.19 -10.92
N GLU A 87 -3.30 -10.33 -11.90
CA GLU A 87 -3.69 -8.95 -11.63
C GLU A 87 -5.01 -8.90 -10.85
N ALA A 88 -6.02 -9.69 -11.24
CA ALA A 88 -7.31 -9.75 -10.55
C ALA A 88 -7.17 -10.24 -9.09
N ASP A 89 -6.38 -11.29 -8.86
CA ASP A 89 -6.06 -11.80 -7.53
C ASP A 89 -5.33 -10.75 -6.69
N LEU A 90 -4.33 -10.07 -7.27
CA LEU A 90 -3.63 -8.97 -6.62
C LEU A 90 -4.61 -7.88 -6.19
N MET A 91 -5.46 -7.38 -7.11
CA MET A 91 -6.39 -6.30 -6.79
C MET A 91 -7.36 -6.70 -5.67
N THR A 92 -7.85 -7.93 -5.69
CA THR A 92 -8.70 -8.48 -4.62
C THR A 92 -7.98 -8.41 -3.27
N ARG A 93 -6.74 -8.91 -3.20
CA ARG A 93 -5.95 -8.86 -1.96
C ARG A 93 -5.66 -7.43 -1.50
N LEU A 94 -5.27 -6.53 -2.42
CA LEU A 94 -5.05 -5.11 -2.11
C LEU A 94 -6.30 -4.45 -1.52
N ARG A 95 -7.49 -4.82 -2.01
CA ARG A 95 -8.77 -4.31 -1.50
C ARG A 95 -9.10 -4.87 -0.12
N GLU A 96 -8.85 -6.16 0.11
CA GLU A 96 -9.09 -6.81 1.41
C GLU A 96 -8.21 -6.18 2.50
N ASP A 97 -6.92 -6.03 2.23
CA ASP A 97 -5.99 -5.38 3.16
C ASP A 97 -6.39 -3.92 3.43
N ALA A 98 -6.82 -3.18 2.38
CA ALA A 98 -7.27 -1.81 2.52
C ALA A 98 -8.56 -1.69 3.37
N ASP A 99 -9.47 -2.65 3.26
CA ASP A 99 -10.68 -2.67 4.07
C ASP A 99 -10.39 -2.93 5.55
N VAL A 100 -9.46 -3.84 5.86
CA VAL A 100 -8.99 -4.06 7.25
C VAL A 100 -8.32 -2.81 7.80
N ALA A 101 -7.45 -2.16 7.02
CA ALA A 101 -6.81 -0.92 7.44
C ALA A 101 -7.85 0.20 7.68
N LEU A 102 -8.88 0.30 6.83
CA LEU A 102 -9.96 1.28 7.01
C LEU A 102 -10.84 0.98 8.22
N SER A 103 -11.16 -0.29 8.49
CA SER A 103 -12.02 -0.67 9.63
C SER A 103 -11.32 -0.46 10.97
N THR A 104 -10.00 -0.56 11.01
CA THR A 104 -9.18 -0.37 12.21
C THR A 104 -8.65 1.06 12.38
N MET A 105 -8.68 1.88 11.34
CA MET A 105 -8.18 3.27 11.40
C MET A 105 -8.99 4.13 12.39
N PRO A 106 -8.34 4.73 13.40
CA PRO A 106 -9.05 5.55 14.39
C PRO A 106 -9.75 6.76 13.77
N ALA A 107 -10.92 7.07 14.33
CA ALA A 107 -11.75 8.19 13.89
C ALA A 107 -11.03 9.55 14.01
N ARG A 108 -10.29 9.78 15.10
CA ARG A 108 -9.78 11.11 15.47
C ARG A 108 -8.52 11.05 16.36
N GLY A 109 -7.31 11.13 15.79
CA GLY A 109 -6.07 11.34 16.54
C GLY A 109 -5.75 10.34 17.66
N GLN A 110 -6.60 9.33 17.90
CA GLN A 110 -6.33 8.26 18.85
C GLN A 110 -5.27 7.33 18.26
N PRO A 111 -4.55 6.59 19.13
CA PRO A 111 -3.65 5.55 18.67
C PRO A 111 -4.41 4.51 17.84
N LEU A 112 -3.74 3.96 16.83
CA LEU A 112 -4.17 2.74 16.15
C LEU A 112 -3.80 1.57 17.05
N GLU A 113 -4.77 0.73 17.37
CA GLU A 113 -4.59 -0.48 18.17
C GLU A 113 -4.86 -1.69 17.28
N LEU A 114 -3.85 -2.54 17.12
CA LEU A 114 -3.92 -3.77 16.33
C LEU A 114 -3.80 -4.95 17.29
N HIS A 115 -4.86 -5.74 17.36
CA HIS A 115 -5.00 -6.88 18.27
C HIS A 115 -4.68 -8.21 17.60
N TYR A 116 -4.81 -8.27 16.27
CA TYR A 116 -4.65 -9.51 15.52
C TYR A 116 -3.48 -9.44 14.54
N ALA A 117 -2.85 -10.60 14.33
CA ALA A 117 -1.73 -10.74 13.40
C ALA A 117 -2.10 -10.33 11.97
N GLU A 118 -3.32 -10.63 11.55
CA GLU A 118 -3.88 -10.27 10.24
C GLU A 118 -3.99 -8.75 10.07
N GLU A 119 -4.38 -8.01 11.11
CA GLU A 119 -4.46 -6.55 11.03
C GLU A 119 -3.07 -5.93 10.84
N VAL A 120 -2.07 -6.44 11.55
CA VAL A 120 -0.67 -6.01 11.37
C VAL A 120 -0.18 -6.30 9.95
N GLU A 121 -0.51 -7.47 9.42
CA GLU A 121 -0.15 -7.86 8.05
C GLU A 121 -0.82 -6.95 7.02
N SER A 122 -2.14 -6.73 7.12
CA SER A 122 -2.86 -5.86 6.20
C SER A 122 -2.35 -4.42 6.25
N TRP A 123 -2.07 -3.88 7.44
CA TRP A 123 -1.45 -2.56 7.57
C TRP A 123 -0.07 -2.48 6.93
N PHE A 124 0.77 -3.50 7.13
CA PHE A 124 2.08 -3.58 6.49
C PHE A 124 1.96 -3.51 4.95
N TRP A 125 1.06 -4.33 4.38
CA TRP A 125 0.88 -4.37 2.94
C TRP A 125 0.29 -3.09 2.38
N VAL A 126 -0.72 -2.52 3.02
CA VAL A 126 -1.32 -1.25 2.62
C VAL A 126 -0.28 -0.12 2.62
N LEU A 127 0.52 0.00 3.68
CA LEU A 127 1.54 1.04 3.76
C LEU A 127 2.63 0.86 2.70
N THR A 128 3.03 -0.38 2.43
CA THR A 128 4.02 -0.73 1.40
C THR A 128 3.51 -0.38 0.01
N ASN A 129 2.27 -0.75 -0.30
CA ASN A 129 1.66 -0.48 -1.61
C ASN A 129 1.34 1.01 -1.80
N LEU A 130 0.88 1.71 -0.76
CA LEU A 130 0.74 3.16 -0.76
C LEU A 130 2.09 3.85 -1.00
N ARG A 131 3.17 3.39 -0.36
CA ARG A 131 4.51 3.94 -0.54
C ARG A 131 4.94 3.84 -2.01
N ILE A 132 4.80 2.66 -2.58
CA ILE A 132 5.16 2.39 -3.98
C ILE A 132 4.34 3.28 -4.92
N GLY A 133 3.01 3.23 -4.81
CA GLY A 133 2.10 3.96 -5.67
C GLY A 133 2.31 5.47 -5.59
N TYR A 134 2.31 6.02 -4.37
CA TYR A 134 2.53 7.43 -4.13
C TYR A 134 3.93 7.87 -4.58
N GLY A 135 4.95 7.07 -4.30
CA GLY A 135 6.32 7.37 -4.69
C GLY A 135 6.50 7.46 -6.20
N VAL A 136 5.91 6.55 -6.98
CA VAL A 136 5.97 6.63 -8.44
C VAL A 136 5.13 7.78 -8.98
N GLN A 137 3.90 7.97 -8.47
CA GLN A 137 3.03 9.07 -8.91
C GLN A 137 3.72 10.44 -8.75
N HIS A 138 4.48 10.63 -7.67
CA HIS A 138 5.18 11.88 -7.39
C HIS A 138 6.62 11.91 -7.92
N GLY A 139 7.05 10.90 -8.68
CA GLY A 139 8.38 10.84 -9.28
C GLY A 139 9.52 10.69 -8.27
N VAL A 140 9.23 10.19 -7.08
CA VAL A 140 10.17 9.98 -5.98
C VAL A 140 10.78 8.57 -6.01
N LEU A 141 10.01 7.57 -6.42
CA LEU A 141 10.47 6.20 -6.65
C LEU A 141 10.50 5.89 -8.15
N GLY A 142 11.41 5.01 -8.56
CA GLY A 142 11.56 4.57 -9.95
C GLY A 142 12.99 4.09 -10.25
N PRO A 143 13.21 3.45 -11.41
CA PRO A 143 14.50 2.85 -11.77
C PRO A 143 15.66 3.88 -11.83
N ASP A 144 15.36 5.12 -12.22
CA ASP A 144 16.37 6.20 -12.32
C ASP A 144 16.39 7.12 -11.09
N ARG A 145 15.71 6.74 -10.00
CA ARG A 145 15.64 7.55 -8.79
C ARG A 145 16.61 7.03 -7.73
N PRO A 146 17.34 7.92 -7.04
CA PRO A 146 18.19 7.49 -5.95
C PRO A 146 17.32 6.83 -4.86
N PRO A 147 17.81 5.74 -4.25
CA PRO A 147 17.07 5.08 -3.18
C PRO A 147 16.86 6.05 -2.01
N LEU A 148 15.68 6.02 -1.42
CA LEU A 148 15.37 6.78 -0.20
C LEU A 148 15.97 6.05 1.01
N THR A 149 17.29 6.13 1.16
CA THR A 149 18.02 5.50 2.27
C THR A 149 18.16 6.41 3.48
N GLU A 150 18.00 7.72 3.30
CA GLU A 150 18.22 8.69 4.37
C GLU A 150 16.90 9.14 5.01
N GLN A 151 16.97 9.34 6.33
CA GLN A 151 15.90 9.96 7.08
C GLN A 151 15.66 11.36 6.52
N VAL A 152 14.45 11.63 6.01
CA VAL A 152 14.05 13.00 5.65
C VAL A 152 13.81 13.74 6.97
N GLY A 153 14.92 14.23 7.54
CA GLY A 153 14.98 14.82 8.88
C GLY A 153 14.87 16.34 8.89
N GLU A 154 15.18 16.93 10.05
CA GLU A 154 15.07 18.39 10.31
C GLU A 154 15.93 19.25 9.37
N GLN A 155 16.94 18.66 8.73
CA GLN A 155 17.83 19.31 7.76
C GLN A 155 17.31 19.27 6.32
N ALA A 156 16.12 18.69 6.09
CA ALA A 156 15.53 18.65 4.76
C ALA A 156 15.21 20.07 4.25
N ASP A 157 15.48 20.30 2.97
CA ASP A 157 15.10 21.54 2.31
C ASP A 157 13.60 21.53 2.02
N TRP A 158 12.82 22.14 2.92
CA TRP A 158 11.36 22.26 2.77
C TRP A 158 10.95 23.27 1.68
N SER A 159 11.89 23.99 1.08
CA SER A 159 11.62 24.82 -0.10
C SER A 159 11.65 24.02 -1.41
N ASP A 160 12.26 22.83 -1.42
CA ASP A 160 12.17 21.90 -2.55
C ASP A 160 10.74 21.32 -2.64
N PRO A 161 10.03 21.50 -3.77
CA PRO A 161 8.68 21.00 -3.96
C PRO A 161 8.56 19.47 -3.88
N GLN A 162 9.65 18.71 -4.03
CA GLN A 162 9.64 17.25 -3.89
C GLN A 162 9.80 16.77 -2.44
N THR A 163 10.32 17.60 -1.54
CA THR A 163 10.59 17.22 -0.14
C THR A 163 9.37 16.64 0.59
N PRO A 164 8.15 17.21 0.48
CA PRO A 164 6.97 16.62 1.11
C PRO A 164 6.64 15.22 0.60
N ALA A 165 6.83 14.97 -0.70
CA ALA A 165 6.60 13.65 -1.28
C ALA A 165 7.65 12.65 -0.81
N ARG A 166 8.93 13.06 -0.79
CA ARG A 166 10.04 12.23 -0.28
C ARG A 166 9.85 11.88 1.20
N PHE A 167 9.45 12.84 2.02
CA PHE A 167 9.11 12.62 3.42
C PHE A 167 7.98 11.59 3.57
N THR A 168 6.90 11.74 2.81
CA THR A 168 5.74 10.83 2.89
C THR A 168 6.13 9.40 2.50
N VAL A 169 6.90 9.23 1.43
CA VAL A 169 7.38 7.91 0.97
C VAL A 169 8.32 7.27 1.99
N TRP A 170 9.24 8.04 2.56
CA TRP A 170 10.12 7.58 3.64
C TRP A 170 9.32 7.17 4.89
N TRP A 171 8.35 8.00 5.29
CA TRP A 171 7.51 7.77 6.46
C TRP A 171 6.68 6.50 6.34
N LEU A 172 6.02 6.27 5.19
CA LEU A 172 5.25 5.05 4.93
C LEU A 172 6.11 3.79 5.07
N GLY A 173 7.32 3.80 4.51
CA GLY A 173 8.25 2.68 4.61
C GLY A 173 8.76 2.46 6.03
N SER A 174 9.07 3.54 6.73
CA SER A 174 9.53 3.48 8.13
C SER A 174 8.47 2.93 9.06
N LEU A 175 7.21 3.33 8.86
CA LEU A 175 6.07 2.83 9.62
C LEU A 175 5.82 1.34 9.34
N ALA A 176 5.79 0.93 8.06
CA ALA A 176 5.63 -0.48 7.70
C ALA A 176 6.73 -1.36 8.32
N HIS A 177 7.98 -0.91 8.28
CA HIS A 177 9.10 -1.62 8.90
C HIS A 177 8.96 -1.68 10.43
N ALA A 178 8.52 -0.58 11.07
CA ALA A 178 8.30 -0.56 12.51
C ALA A 178 7.19 -1.52 12.96
N LEU A 179 6.06 -1.59 12.23
CA LEU A 179 4.98 -2.54 12.50
C LEU A 179 5.49 -3.98 12.51
N ARG A 180 6.27 -4.38 11.51
CA ARG A 180 6.86 -5.73 11.43
C ARG A 180 7.88 -5.98 12.55
N LYS A 181 8.77 -5.02 12.79
CA LYS A 181 9.80 -5.15 13.82
C LYS A 181 9.20 -5.32 15.22
N VAL A 182 8.15 -4.55 15.54
CA VAL A 182 7.50 -4.58 16.86
C VAL A 182 6.60 -5.81 17.01
N SER A 183 5.90 -6.24 15.96
CA SER A 183 5.06 -7.44 16.00
C SER A 183 5.84 -8.76 16.02
N GLY A 184 7.12 -8.75 15.65
CA GLY A 184 7.95 -9.96 15.58
C GLY A 184 7.58 -10.92 14.45
N GLN A 185 6.69 -10.52 13.53
CA GLN A 185 6.32 -11.33 12.37
C GLN A 185 7.45 -11.35 11.32
N PRO A 186 7.76 -12.51 10.72
CA PRO A 186 8.76 -12.58 9.65
C PRO A 186 8.35 -11.76 8.43
N LEU A 187 9.33 -11.31 7.64
CA LEU A 187 9.06 -10.71 6.34
C LEU A 187 8.47 -11.79 5.41
N PRO A 188 7.39 -11.49 4.67
CA PRO A 188 6.89 -12.42 3.67
C PRO A 188 7.97 -12.71 2.62
N GLU A 189 8.06 -13.97 2.16
CA GLU A 189 9.10 -14.48 1.25
C GLU A 189 9.19 -13.74 -0.10
N TYR A 190 8.26 -12.82 -0.38
CA TYR A 190 8.16 -12.07 -1.64
C TYR A 190 8.58 -10.58 -1.54
N SER A 191 9.13 -10.11 -0.42
CA SER A 191 9.56 -8.71 -0.29
C SER A 191 10.95 -8.47 -0.93
N PHE A 192 10.99 -8.32 -2.25
CA PHE A 192 12.10 -7.59 -2.89
C PHE A 192 11.66 -6.13 -3.01
N TYR A 193 12.53 -5.18 -2.62
CA TYR A 193 12.39 -3.70 -2.60
C TYR A 193 12.05 -3.01 -1.28
#